data_AF-A0A2P4XVP3-F1
#
_entry.id   AF-A0A2P4XVP3-F1
#
_cell.length_a   1.000
_cell.length_b   1.000
_cell.length_c   1.000
_cell.angle_alpha   90.00
_cell.angle_beta   90.00
_cell.angle_gamma   90.00
#
_symmetry.space_group_name_H-M   'P 1'
#
loop_
_entity.id
_entity.type
_entity.pdbx_description
1 polymer ?
#
loop_
_entity_poly.entity_id
_entity_poly.type
_entity_poly.pdbx_seq_one_letter_code
_entity_poly.pdbx_strand_id
1 'polypeptide(L)'
;AKYDIKNKVQLLKILDRIPEGMPIEDLIDCYVGVEDDLKELTRTGEIICLKNADKGAEVYYSRGPTFLVDLSGVATVEAGSYLAHSSQDLTGEIRRGDALRVGDNWFRVSAAVKSSSTTRPTPFAGMATKSVSSTRDLNVSKKIKYMFKFDTEHLPLDVPFPDAKRRNVASSDRWDLLPRRGPKFQMVKYGCSNDIRQLWRDTMRTWPSDRAEFEKKLVQAGLTTQAKVDASRRQMKRRLKEDKKKNRPRKQRDIKITNHHLIGTKLGEILAKGSQEQFTLGAVKFEKK
;
A
#
# COMPACT_ATOMS: atom_id res chain seq x y z
N ALA A 1 -27.32 -0.31 8.87
CA ALA A 1 -25.99 -0.03 8.28
C ALA A 1 -25.21 0.91 9.18
N LYS A 2 -23.91 0.64 9.42
CA LYS A 2 -23.02 1.49 10.22
C LYS A 2 -22.64 2.80 9.52
N TYR A 3 -22.77 2.82 8.20
CA TYR A 3 -22.52 3.97 7.32
C TYR A 3 -23.72 4.21 6.41
N ASP A 4 -24.07 5.48 6.14
CA ASP A 4 -25.13 5.85 5.19
C ASP A 4 -24.55 5.91 3.76
N ILE A 5 -24.34 4.73 3.16
CA ILE A 5 -23.81 4.59 1.79
C ILE A 5 -24.94 4.11 0.88
N LYS A 6 -25.32 4.94 -0.09
CA LYS A 6 -26.46 4.66 -0.99
C LYS A 6 -26.03 4.24 -2.40
N ASN A 7 -24.81 4.60 -2.80
CA ASN A 7 -24.33 4.45 -4.16
C ASN A 7 -22.82 4.15 -4.21
N LYS A 8 -22.35 3.53 -5.31
CA LYS A 8 -20.93 3.33 -5.66
C LYS A 8 -20.04 4.56 -5.47
N VAL A 9 -20.52 5.74 -5.87
CA VAL A 9 -19.77 7.01 -5.74
C VAL A 9 -19.57 7.41 -4.27
N GLN A 10 -20.55 7.16 -3.42
CA GLN A 10 -20.44 7.45 -1.98
C GLN A 10 -19.51 6.45 -1.29
N LEU A 11 -19.54 5.18 -1.72
CA LEU A 11 -18.63 4.15 -1.23
C LEU A 11 -17.16 4.55 -1.40
N LEU A 12 -16.78 5.01 -2.60
CA LEU A 12 -15.42 5.49 -2.87
C LEU A 12 -15.03 6.67 -1.97
N LYS A 13 -15.92 7.66 -1.83
CA LYS A 13 -15.66 8.84 -0.97
C LYS A 13 -15.47 8.48 0.50
N ILE A 14 -16.15 7.44 0.98
CA ILE A 14 -16.02 7.00 2.38
C ILE A 14 -14.74 6.18 2.55
N LEU A 15 -14.41 5.30 1.60
CA LEU A 15 -13.13 4.59 1.59
C LEU A 15 -11.93 5.54 1.55
N ASP A 16 -12.03 6.67 0.86
CA ASP A 16 -10.99 7.71 0.84
C ASP A 16 -10.80 8.39 2.21
N ARG A 17 -11.85 8.47 3.02
CA ARG A 17 -11.81 9.11 4.34
C ARG A 17 -11.31 8.17 5.44
N ILE A 18 -11.38 6.86 5.23
CA ILE A 18 -11.06 5.84 6.23
C ILE A 18 -9.77 5.11 5.78
N PRO A 19 -8.58 5.61 6.16
CA PRO A 19 -7.31 4.99 5.75
C PRO A 19 -7.09 3.60 6.38
N GLU A 20 -7.80 3.28 7.46
CA GLU A 20 -7.74 2.00 8.15
C GLU A 20 -8.42 0.85 7.38
N GLY A 21 -9.19 1.19 6.34
CA GLY A 21 -9.99 0.26 5.56
C GLY A 21 -11.30 -0.11 6.24
N MET A 22 -12.21 -0.67 5.45
CA MET A 22 -13.54 -1.09 5.91
C MET A 22 -13.73 -2.59 5.69
N PRO A 23 -14.12 -3.36 6.73
CA PRO A 23 -14.44 -4.77 6.58
C PRO A 23 -15.72 -4.95 5.77
N ILE A 24 -15.83 -6.08 5.08
CA ILE A 24 -16.99 -6.40 4.25
C ILE A 24 -18.31 -6.40 5.05
N GLU A 25 -18.29 -6.84 6.31
CA GLU A 25 -19.43 -6.86 7.23
C GLU A 25 -20.04 -5.47 7.45
N ASP A 26 -19.22 -4.42 7.44
CA ASP A 26 -19.70 -3.05 7.59
C ASP A 26 -20.32 -2.50 6.30
N LEU A 27 -20.13 -3.18 5.16
CA LEU A 27 -20.50 -2.71 3.82
C LEU A 27 -21.68 -3.46 3.19
N ILE A 28 -21.83 -4.77 3.45
CA ILE A 28 -22.85 -5.62 2.81
C ILE A 28 -24.27 -5.05 2.98
N ASP A 29 -24.57 -4.49 4.16
CA ASP A 29 -25.91 -3.98 4.49
C ASP A 29 -26.14 -2.51 4.09
N CYS A 30 -25.21 -1.89 3.37
CA CYS A 30 -25.33 -0.48 3.01
C CYS A 30 -26.34 -0.24 1.87
N TYR A 31 -26.21 -0.97 0.76
CA TYR A 31 -27.11 -0.85 -0.39
C TYR A 31 -27.13 -2.13 -1.24
N VAL A 32 -28.20 -2.30 -2.01
CA VAL A 32 -28.40 -3.46 -2.89
C VAL A 32 -27.36 -3.46 -4.01
N GLY A 33 -26.64 -4.57 -4.18
CA GLY A 33 -25.61 -4.71 -5.22
C GLY A 33 -24.20 -4.28 -4.80
N VAL A 34 -24.00 -3.88 -3.53
CA VAL A 34 -22.69 -3.46 -3.01
C VAL A 34 -21.60 -4.51 -3.22
N GLU A 35 -21.91 -5.81 -3.09
CA GLU A 35 -20.93 -6.88 -3.31
C GLU A 35 -20.43 -6.92 -4.76
N ASP A 36 -21.30 -6.68 -5.71
CA ASP A 36 -20.95 -6.71 -7.13
C ASP A 36 -20.18 -5.47 -7.53
N ASP A 37 -20.57 -4.31 -6.99
CA ASP A 37 -19.78 -3.07 -7.09
C ASP A 37 -18.39 -3.24 -6.47
N LEU A 38 -18.27 -3.84 -5.28
CA LEU A 38 -16.98 -4.12 -4.64
C LEU A 38 -16.12 -5.07 -5.48
N LYS A 39 -16.70 -6.14 -6.03
CA LYS A 39 -16.01 -7.06 -6.95
C LYS A 39 -15.53 -6.32 -8.19
N GLU A 40 -16.37 -5.49 -8.79
CA GLU A 40 -16.03 -4.72 -10.00
C GLU A 40 -14.94 -3.67 -9.71
N LEU A 41 -15.09 -2.89 -8.64
CA LEU A 41 -14.10 -1.89 -8.20
C LEU A 41 -12.74 -2.53 -7.88
N THR A 42 -12.76 -3.73 -7.29
CA THR A 42 -11.53 -4.48 -7.01
C THR A 42 -10.91 -5.01 -8.31
N ARG A 43 -11.73 -5.43 -9.27
CA ARG A 43 -11.28 -5.93 -10.58
C ARG A 43 -10.66 -4.82 -11.42
N THR A 44 -11.29 -3.64 -11.46
CA THR A 44 -10.80 -2.45 -12.16
C THR A 44 -9.65 -1.77 -11.44
N GLY A 45 -9.47 -2.05 -10.15
CA GLY A 45 -8.38 -1.51 -9.34
C GLY A 45 -8.64 -0.17 -8.71
N GLU A 46 -9.86 0.33 -8.74
CA GLU A 46 -10.21 1.57 -8.03
C GLU A 46 -10.11 1.40 -6.50
N ILE A 47 -10.35 0.18 -6.00
CA ILE A 47 -10.18 -0.17 -4.57
C ILE A 47 -9.19 -1.32 -4.40
N ILE A 48 -8.67 -1.45 -3.19
CA ILE A 48 -7.79 -2.53 -2.77
C ILE A 48 -8.57 -3.45 -1.84
N CYS A 49 -8.66 -4.73 -2.19
CA CYS A 49 -9.21 -5.76 -1.31
C CYS A 49 -8.06 -6.61 -0.74
N LEU A 50 -7.98 -6.68 0.59
CA LEU A 50 -7.07 -7.57 1.31
C LEU A 50 -7.89 -8.58 2.09
N LYS A 51 -7.48 -9.85 2.02
CA LYS A 51 -8.05 -10.90 2.86
C LYS A 51 -7.21 -11.00 4.12
N ASN A 52 -7.82 -10.80 5.28
CA ASN A 52 -7.14 -10.98 6.55
C ASN A 52 -6.78 -12.46 6.73
N ALA A 53 -5.51 -12.76 7.01
CA ALA A 53 -5.03 -14.13 7.16
C ALA A 53 -5.66 -14.85 8.36
N ASP A 54 -5.96 -14.11 9.44
CA ASP A 54 -6.42 -14.69 10.71
C ASP A 54 -7.93 -14.92 10.73
N LYS A 55 -8.70 -13.93 10.27
CA LYS A 55 -10.17 -13.97 10.30
C LYS A 55 -10.79 -14.42 8.98
N GLY A 56 -10.03 -14.45 7.89
CA GLY A 56 -10.53 -14.70 6.54
C GLY A 56 -11.43 -13.58 5.98
N ALA A 57 -11.75 -12.56 6.78
CA ALA A 57 -12.58 -11.43 6.39
C ALA A 57 -11.87 -10.53 5.35
N GLU A 58 -12.64 -10.05 4.38
CA GLU A 58 -12.16 -9.11 3.36
C GLU A 58 -12.25 -7.68 3.89
N VAL A 59 -11.17 -6.93 3.73
CA VAL A 59 -11.07 -5.52 4.10
C VAL A 59 -10.74 -4.71 2.86
N TYR A 60 -11.53 -3.66 2.65
CA TYR A 60 -11.47 -2.80 1.49
C TYR A 60 -10.82 -1.46 1.85
N TYR A 61 -9.92 -1.00 0.99
CA TYR A 61 -9.19 0.25 1.13
C TYR A 61 -9.32 1.06 -0.15
N SER A 62 -9.26 2.39 -0.03
CA SER A 62 -9.01 3.23 -1.19
C SER A 62 -7.61 2.98 -1.75
N ARG A 63 -7.47 3.00 -3.08
CA ARG A 63 -6.16 2.98 -3.74
C ARG A 63 -5.43 4.33 -3.65
N GLY A 64 -6.18 5.43 -3.59
CA GLY A 64 -5.64 6.78 -3.76
C GLY A 64 -5.16 7.04 -5.19
N PRO A 65 -4.10 7.85 -5.39
CA PRO A 65 -3.66 8.26 -6.73
C PRO A 65 -3.21 7.06 -7.58
N THR A 66 -3.67 7.05 -8.82
CA THR A 66 -3.34 5.98 -9.78
C THR A 66 -1.97 6.25 -10.42
N PHE A 67 -1.10 5.24 -10.37
CA PHE A 67 0.15 5.23 -11.11
C PHE A 67 0.03 4.17 -12.21
N LEU A 68 0.05 4.64 -13.46
CA LEU A 68 -0.11 3.81 -14.64
C LEU A 68 1.18 3.79 -15.46
N VAL A 69 1.44 2.64 -16.08
CA VAL A 69 2.58 2.44 -16.98
C VAL A 69 2.08 1.85 -18.28
N ASP A 70 2.56 2.40 -19.39
CA ASP A 70 2.30 1.90 -20.73
C ASP A 70 2.97 0.54 -20.91
N LEU A 71 2.23 -0.41 -21.46
CA LEU A 71 2.76 -1.71 -21.84
C LEU A 71 3.34 -1.65 -23.25
N SER A 72 4.36 -2.47 -23.52
CA SER A 72 4.95 -2.51 -24.84
C SER A 72 4.00 -3.10 -25.89
N GLY A 73 3.95 -2.48 -27.06
CA GLY A 73 3.11 -2.93 -28.17
C GLY A 73 1.63 -2.56 -28.05
N VAL A 74 0.80 -3.20 -28.87
CA VAL A 74 -0.65 -2.94 -28.97
C VAL A 74 -1.44 -4.24 -28.94
N ALA A 75 -2.59 -4.23 -28.26
CA ALA A 75 -3.52 -5.34 -28.27
C ALA A 75 -4.50 -5.23 -29.45
N THR A 76 -4.60 -6.29 -30.23
CA THR A 76 -5.66 -6.48 -31.23
C THR A 76 -6.72 -7.38 -30.63
N VAL A 77 -7.94 -6.87 -30.48
CA VAL A 77 -9.05 -7.61 -29.85
C VAL A 77 -10.36 -7.34 -30.56
N GLU A 78 -11.17 -8.39 -30.70
CA GLU A 78 -12.52 -8.32 -31.24
C GLU A 78 -13.55 -8.36 -30.10
N ALA A 79 -14.70 -7.71 -30.32
CA ALA A 79 -15.77 -7.72 -29.33
C ALA A 79 -16.29 -9.15 -29.09
N GLY A 80 -16.56 -9.47 -27.82
CA GLY A 80 -16.95 -10.81 -27.37
C GLY A 80 -15.79 -11.77 -27.12
N SER A 81 -14.56 -11.42 -27.51
CA SER A 81 -13.38 -12.28 -27.31
C SER A 81 -12.84 -12.21 -25.89
N TYR A 82 -12.36 -13.35 -25.38
CA TYR A 82 -11.57 -13.45 -24.15
C TYR A 82 -10.06 -13.48 -24.41
N LEU A 83 -9.65 -13.46 -25.68
CA LEU A 83 -8.26 -13.45 -26.09
C LEU A 83 -8.00 -12.20 -26.92
N ALA A 84 -6.92 -11.50 -26.57
CA ALA A 84 -6.35 -10.44 -27.37
C ALA A 84 -5.01 -10.92 -27.96
N HIS A 85 -4.73 -10.50 -29.18
CA HIS A 85 -3.42 -10.70 -29.80
C HIS A 85 -2.50 -9.52 -29.44
N SER A 86 -1.35 -9.80 -28.84
CA SER A 86 -0.33 -8.78 -28.56
C SER A 86 0.66 -8.70 -29.73
N SER A 87 1.00 -7.48 -30.15
CA SER A 87 2.03 -7.26 -31.17
C SER A 87 3.46 -7.50 -30.68
N GLN A 88 3.67 -7.56 -29.37
CA GLN A 88 4.96 -7.75 -28.71
C GLN A 88 4.85 -8.70 -27.51
N ASP A 89 5.97 -9.28 -27.10
CA ASP A 89 5.99 -10.17 -25.94
C ASP A 89 5.80 -9.41 -24.63
N LEU A 90 4.65 -9.62 -24.00
CA LEU A 90 4.27 -9.00 -22.74
C LEU A 90 4.58 -9.85 -21.51
N THR A 91 5.09 -11.07 -21.68
CA THR A 91 5.26 -12.03 -20.58
C THR A 91 6.26 -11.56 -19.51
N GLY A 92 7.21 -10.69 -19.89
CA GLY A 92 8.12 -10.02 -18.96
C GLY A 92 7.52 -8.83 -18.21
N GLU A 93 6.44 -8.21 -18.72
CA GLU A 93 5.87 -6.98 -18.19
C GLU A 93 4.64 -7.22 -17.31
N ILE A 94 3.84 -8.23 -17.66
CA ILE A 94 2.57 -8.58 -16.99
C ILE A 94 2.53 -10.07 -16.63
N ARG A 95 1.78 -10.38 -15.59
CA ARG A 95 1.53 -11.75 -15.10
C ARG A 95 0.04 -12.03 -15.05
N ARG A 96 -0.32 -13.32 -15.00
CA ARG A 96 -1.70 -13.72 -14.71
C ARG A 96 -2.15 -13.11 -13.38
N GLY A 97 -3.33 -12.50 -13.41
CA GLY A 97 -3.88 -11.76 -12.30
C GLY A 97 -3.35 -10.33 -12.15
N ASP A 98 -2.58 -9.77 -13.09
CA ASP A 98 -2.38 -8.32 -13.18
C ASP A 98 -3.61 -7.66 -13.84
N ALA A 99 -3.92 -6.42 -13.46
CA ALA A 99 -4.95 -5.63 -14.12
C ALA A 99 -4.29 -4.76 -15.20
N LEU A 100 -4.94 -4.73 -16.36
CA LEU A 100 -4.54 -3.95 -17.50
C LEU A 100 -5.77 -3.32 -18.14
N ARG A 101 -5.58 -2.16 -18.75
CA ARG A 101 -6.60 -1.47 -19.52
C ARG A 101 -6.28 -1.65 -21.00
N VAL A 102 -7.26 -2.12 -21.76
CA VAL A 102 -7.20 -2.21 -23.22
C VAL A 102 -8.20 -1.21 -23.77
N GLY A 103 -7.72 -0.15 -24.42
CA GLY A 103 -8.57 0.97 -24.84
C GLY A 103 -9.16 1.66 -23.61
N ASP A 104 -10.49 1.65 -23.46
CA ASP A 104 -11.18 2.29 -22.34
C ASP A 104 -11.65 1.33 -21.24
N ASN A 105 -11.36 0.03 -21.39
CA ASN A 105 -11.91 -1.00 -20.51
C ASN A 105 -10.80 -1.67 -19.70
N TRP A 106 -11.07 -1.89 -18.42
CA TRP A 106 -10.19 -2.61 -17.50
C TRP A 106 -10.48 -4.11 -17.50
N PHE A 107 -9.41 -4.90 -17.53
CA PHE A 107 -9.40 -6.36 -17.54
C PHE A 107 -8.36 -6.90 -16.57
N ARG A 108 -8.50 -8.18 -16.23
CA ARG A 108 -7.46 -8.96 -15.55
C ARG A 108 -6.86 -9.93 -16.55
N VAL A 109 -5.54 -10.14 -16.47
CA VAL A 109 -4.91 -11.26 -17.18
C VAL A 109 -5.48 -12.55 -16.60
N SER A 110 -6.23 -13.31 -17.40
CA SER A 110 -6.99 -14.44 -16.88
C SER A 110 -6.09 -15.50 -16.24
N ALA A 111 -6.45 -15.90 -15.02
CA ALA A 111 -5.82 -16.99 -14.28
C ALA A 111 -6.73 -18.23 -14.17
N ALA A 112 -7.82 -18.26 -14.95
CA ALA A 112 -8.80 -19.33 -14.88
C ALA A 112 -8.14 -20.68 -15.16
N VAL A 113 -8.35 -21.64 -14.26
CA VAL A 113 -7.78 -23.00 -14.34
C VAL A 113 -8.77 -23.90 -15.06
N LYS A 114 -8.27 -24.76 -15.95
CA LYS A 114 -9.08 -25.75 -16.66
C LYS A 114 -9.57 -26.80 -15.67
N SER A 115 -10.86 -26.76 -15.36
CA SER A 115 -11.59 -27.76 -14.57
C SER A 115 -12.60 -28.46 -15.48
N SER A 116 -12.96 -29.70 -15.16
CA SER A 116 -13.96 -30.50 -15.91
C SER A 116 -15.34 -29.82 -15.98
N SER A 117 -15.65 -28.92 -15.06
CA SER A 117 -16.94 -28.22 -14.95
C SER A 117 -16.96 -26.78 -15.46
N THR A 118 -15.81 -26.19 -15.82
CA THR A 118 -15.73 -24.76 -16.17
C THR A 118 -15.83 -24.56 -17.68
N THR A 119 -16.96 -24.03 -18.14
CA THR A 119 -17.22 -23.74 -19.56
C THR A 119 -16.84 -22.31 -19.96
N ARG A 120 -16.78 -21.37 -19.00
CA ARG A 120 -16.39 -19.99 -19.24
C ARG A 120 -15.46 -19.47 -18.14
N PRO A 121 -14.46 -18.64 -18.49
CA PRO A 121 -13.64 -17.95 -17.49
C PRO A 121 -14.51 -16.99 -16.67
N THR A 122 -14.31 -16.98 -15.36
CA THR A 122 -14.96 -16.03 -14.45
C THR A 122 -13.92 -15.08 -13.84
N PRO A 123 -14.31 -13.85 -13.49
CA PRO A 123 -13.43 -12.92 -12.81
C PRO A 123 -12.84 -13.55 -11.54
N PHE A 124 -11.55 -13.32 -11.30
CA PHE A 124 -10.79 -13.87 -10.17
C PHE A 124 -10.66 -15.41 -10.12
N ALA A 125 -11.11 -16.15 -11.15
CA ALA A 125 -10.92 -17.60 -11.21
C ALA A 125 -9.44 -17.97 -11.13
N GLY A 126 -9.09 -18.91 -10.24
CA GLY A 126 -7.70 -19.33 -10.02
C GLY A 126 -6.81 -18.30 -9.30
N MET A 127 -7.38 -17.18 -8.83
CA MET A 127 -6.64 -16.14 -8.12
C MET A 127 -6.82 -16.25 -6.60
N ALA A 128 -5.71 -16.38 -5.88
CA ALA A 128 -5.72 -16.36 -4.41
C ALA A 128 -5.84 -14.94 -3.83
N THR A 129 -5.48 -13.93 -4.62
CA THR A 129 -5.47 -12.52 -4.24
C THR A 129 -6.25 -11.73 -5.28
N LYS A 130 -7.08 -10.79 -4.81
CA LYS A 130 -7.84 -9.88 -5.67
C LYS A 130 -7.06 -8.62 -6.03
N SER A 131 -5.82 -8.46 -5.55
CA SER A 131 -4.97 -7.29 -5.81
C SER A 131 -4.68 -7.13 -7.30
N VAL A 132 -4.78 -5.89 -7.79
CA VAL A 132 -4.54 -5.58 -9.22
C VAL A 132 -3.13 -5.78 -9.71
N SER A 133 -2.21 -6.04 -8.79
CA SER A 133 -0.82 -6.32 -9.05
C SER A 133 -0.47 -7.64 -8.37
N SER A 134 -0.13 -8.64 -9.18
CA SER A 134 0.26 -9.94 -8.67
C SER A 134 1.72 -9.92 -8.20
N THR A 135 1.92 -10.32 -6.96
CA THR A 135 3.25 -10.62 -6.41
C THR A 135 3.67 -12.05 -6.69
N ARG A 136 2.71 -12.94 -6.99
CA ARG A 136 2.94 -14.35 -7.26
C ARG A 136 2.93 -14.59 -8.76
N ASP A 137 4.02 -15.14 -9.28
CA ASP A 137 4.04 -15.58 -10.66
C ASP A 137 3.31 -16.93 -10.80
N LEU A 138 2.10 -16.87 -11.34
CA LEU A 138 1.28 -18.05 -11.60
C LEU A 138 1.75 -18.81 -12.85
N ASN A 139 2.55 -18.18 -13.73
CA ASN A 139 3.01 -18.81 -14.96
C ASN A 139 4.16 -19.80 -14.76
N VAL A 140 4.79 -19.81 -13.57
CA VAL A 140 5.94 -20.70 -13.27
C VAL A 140 5.51 -22.13 -12.94
N SER A 141 4.26 -22.34 -12.51
CA SER A 141 3.80 -23.67 -12.06
C SER A 141 3.35 -24.55 -13.23
N LYS A 142 4.21 -25.50 -13.64
CA LYS A 142 3.89 -26.52 -14.66
C LYS A 142 2.73 -27.46 -14.28
N LYS A 143 2.34 -27.50 -13.00
CA LYS A 143 1.27 -28.35 -12.49
C LYS A 143 -0.13 -27.80 -12.80
N ILE A 144 -0.24 -26.49 -13.03
CA ILE A 144 -1.54 -25.82 -13.23
C ILE A 144 -1.82 -25.71 -14.73
N LYS A 145 -2.93 -26.31 -15.18
CA LYS A 145 -3.40 -26.17 -16.56
C LYS A 145 -4.40 -25.02 -16.62
N TYR A 146 -4.02 -23.90 -17.21
CA TYR A 146 -4.90 -22.75 -17.42
C TYR A 146 -5.88 -23.00 -18.57
N MET A 147 -7.04 -22.33 -18.54
CA MET A 147 -8.03 -22.36 -19.62
C MET A 147 -7.47 -21.76 -20.90
N PHE A 148 -6.78 -20.62 -20.80
CA PHE A 148 -6.19 -19.92 -21.93
C PHE A 148 -4.67 -19.99 -21.89
N LYS A 149 -4.05 -20.02 -23.07
CA LYS A 149 -2.62 -19.80 -23.21
C LYS A 149 -2.28 -18.33 -22.90
N PHE A 150 -1.12 -18.14 -22.30
CA PHE A 150 -0.52 -16.82 -22.10
C PHE A 150 0.92 -17.00 -22.55
N ASP A 151 1.22 -16.43 -23.71
CA ASP A 151 2.51 -16.53 -24.38
C ASP A 151 2.83 -15.18 -25.04
N THR A 152 3.80 -15.17 -25.94
CA THR A 152 4.29 -13.96 -26.61
C THR A 152 3.21 -13.24 -27.43
N GLU A 153 2.18 -13.94 -27.89
CA GLU A 153 1.15 -13.41 -28.78
C GLU A 153 -0.25 -13.44 -28.16
N HIS A 154 -0.50 -14.29 -27.17
CA HIS A 154 -1.81 -14.50 -26.57
C HIS A 154 -1.92 -13.78 -25.23
N LEU A 155 -2.77 -12.75 -25.18
CA LEU A 155 -3.14 -12.03 -23.96
C LEU A 155 -4.55 -12.44 -23.52
N PRO A 156 -4.71 -13.26 -22.48
CA PRO A 156 -6.02 -13.72 -22.03
C PRO A 156 -6.69 -12.73 -21.07
N LEU A 157 -7.95 -12.43 -21.32
CA LEU A 157 -8.80 -11.54 -20.55
C LEU A 157 -9.74 -12.34 -19.64
N ASP A 158 -10.09 -11.78 -18.49
CA ASP A 158 -11.00 -12.41 -17.51
C ASP A 158 -12.49 -12.27 -17.87
N VAL A 159 -12.83 -11.24 -18.63
CA VAL A 159 -14.17 -10.95 -19.15
C VAL A 159 -14.09 -10.69 -20.66
N PRO A 160 -15.18 -10.91 -21.42
CA PRO A 160 -15.14 -10.69 -22.86
C PRO A 160 -14.99 -9.21 -23.17
N PHE A 161 -14.25 -8.87 -24.22
CA PHE A 161 -14.10 -7.49 -24.66
C PHE A 161 -15.46 -6.91 -25.07
N PRO A 162 -15.86 -5.73 -24.56
CA PRO A 162 -17.20 -5.19 -24.81
C PRO A 162 -17.37 -4.73 -26.27
N ASP A 163 -18.57 -4.90 -26.80
CA ASP A 163 -18.96 -4.32 -28.09
C ASP A 163 -19.46 -2.88 -27.87
N ALA A 164 -18.87 -1.91 -28.57
CA ALA A 164 -19.30 -0.50 -28.54
C ALA A 164 -20.76 -0.32 -28.99
N LYS A 165 -21.29 -1.21 -29.82
CA LYS A 165 -22.68 -1.16 -30.33
C LYS A 165 -23.65 -2.01 -29.51
N ARG A 166 -23.17 -2.95 -28.70
CA ARG A 166 -24.01 -3.87 -27.92
C ARG A 166 -23.34 -4.21 -26.60
N ARG A 167 -23.83 -3.62 -25.49
CA ARG A 167 -23.26 -3.82 -24.14
C ARG A 167 -23.16 -5.29 -23.67
N ASN A 168 -23.89 -6.22 -24.28
CA ASN A 168 -23.96 -7.64 -23.87
C ASN A 168 -23.79 -8.60 -25.06
N VAL A 169 -22.62 -8.61 -25.69
CA VAL A 169 -22.28 -9.61 -26.72
C VAL A 169 -21.20 -10.51 -26.15
N ALA A 170 -21.60 -11.42 -25.26
CA ALA A 170 -20.92 -12.71 -25.16
C ALA A 170 -21.33 -13.55 -26.38
N SER A 171 -21.14 -13.04 -27.60
CA SER A 171 -21.57 -13.72 -28.82
C SER A 171 -20.34 -14.25 -29.55
N SER A 172 -19.90 -15.40 -29.06
CA SER A 172 -19.27 -16.41 -29.89
C SER A 172 -19.31 -17.70 -29.09
N ASP A 173 -19.88 -18.76 -29.67
CA ASP A 173 -19.69 -20.14 -29.20
C ASP A 173 -18.20 -20.57 -29.24
N ARG A 174 -17.31 -19.70 -29.75
CA ARG A 174 -15.86 -19.85 -29.84
C ARG A 174 -15.16 -18.74 -29.06
N TRP A 175 -15.15 -18.88 -27.74
CA TRP A 175 -14.50 -17.97 -26.78
C TRP A 175 -12.98 -18.23 -26.66
N ASP A 176 -12.48 -19.26 -27.32
CA ASP A 176 -11.10 -19.76 -27.29
C ASP A 176 -10.29 -19.43 -28.56
N LEU A 177 -10.88 -18.71 -29.52
CA LEU A 177 -10.19 -18.33 -30.75
C LEU A 177 -9.45 -17.00 -30.58
N LEU A 178 -8.21 -16.98 -31.07
CA LEU A 178 -7.43 -15.74 -31.18
C LEU A 178 -8.02 -14.87 -32.30
N PRO A 179 -8.32 -13.58 -32.04
CA PRO A 179 -8.78 -12.66 -33.09
C PRO A 179 -7.66 -12.47 -34.12
N ARG A 180 -7.96 -12.82 -35.38
CA ARG A 180 -6.98 -12.72 -36.49
C ARG A 180 -6.87 -11.32 -37.09
N ARG A 181 -7.91 -10.50 -36.91
CA ARG A 181 -8.02 -9.11 -37.34
C ARG A 181 -8.82 -8.36 -36.27
N GLY A 182 -8.68 -7.05 -36.16
CA GLY A 182 -9.42 -6.29 -35.16
C GLY A 182 -8.86 -4.89 -34.94
N PRO A 183 -9.60 -4.04 -34.22
CA PRO A 183 -9.08 -2.76 -33.76
C PRO A 183 -7.87 -2.97 -32.83
N LYS A 184 -6.89 -2.08 -32.98
CA LYS A 184 -5.68 -2.04 -32.16
C LYS A 184 -5.85 -1.03 -31.05
N PHE A 185 -5.52 -1.42 -29.83
CA PHE A 185 -5.63 -0.56 -28.67
C PHE A 185 -4.31 -0.46 -27.93
N GLN A 186 -4.07 0.72 -27.39
CA GLN A 186 -3.01 0.94 -26.41
C GLN A 186 -3.36 0.21 -25.12
N MET A 187 -2.32 -0.26 -24.44
CA MET A 187 -2.45 -1.02 -23.20
C MET A 187 -1.69 -0.34 -22.08
N VAL A 188 -2.31 -0.25 -20.91
CA VAL A 188 -1.67 0.29 -19.71
C VAL A 188 -1.93 -0.63 -18.53
N LYS A 189 -1.04 -0.66 -17.54
CA LYS A 189 -1.22 -1.42 -16.29
C LYS A 189 -1.06 -0.53 -15.06
N TYR A 190 -1.55 -1.03 -13.92
CA TYR A 190 -1.25 -0.42 -12.63
C TYR A 190 0.17 -0.72 -12.16
N GLY A 191 0.79 0.28 -11.54
CA GLY A 191 2.11 0.13 -10.94
C GLY A 191 3.22 0.03 -11.99
N CYS A 192 4.36 -0.51 -11.59
CA CYS A 192 5.47 -0.76 -12.52
C CYS A 192 5.34 -2.11 -13.24
N SER A 193 5.99 -2.23 -14.38
CA SER A 193 6.24 -3.48 -15.10
C SER A 193 6.99 -4.50 -14.22
N ASN A 194 6.83 -5.79 -14.54
CA ASN A 194 7.30 -6.86 -13.66
C ASN A 194 8.83 -7.02 -13.63
N ASP A 195 9.51 -6.63 -14.70
CA ASP A 195 10.97 -6.45 -14.78
C ASP A 195 11.48 -5.42 -13.75
N ILE A 196 10.86 -4.25 -13.62
CA ILE A 196 11.21 -3.23 -12.62
C ILE A 196 10.97 -3.76 -11.20
N ARG A 197 9.86 -4.47 -11.00
CA ARG A 197 9.58 -5.11 -9.69
C ARG A 197 10.62 -6.18 -9.35
N GLN A 198 11.07 -6.94 -10.34
CA GLN A 198 12.09 -7.95 -10.17
C GLN A 198 13.45 -7.31 -9.87
N LEU A 199 13.83 -6.28 -10.64
CA LEU A 199 15.01 -5.45 -10.40
C LEU A 199 15.03 -4.91 -8.96
N TRP A 200 13.90 -4.38 -8.47
CA TRP A 200 13.79 -3.91 -7.09
C TRP A 200 14.02 -5.05 -6.08
N ARG A 201 13.39 -6.21 -6.27
CA ARG A 201 13.58 -7.38 -5.39
C ARG A 201 15.01 -7.88 -5.38
N ASP A 202 15.68 -7.88 -6.53
CA ASP A 202 17.06 -8.33 -6.64
C ASP A 202 18.02 -7.32 -6.01
N THR A 203 17.76 -6.02 -6.20
CA THR A 203 18.46 -4.94 -5.50
C THR A 203 18.34 -5.10 -3.99
N MET A 204 17.15 -5.42 -3.49
CA MET A 204 16.90 -5.66 -2.06
C MET A 204 17.73 -6.82 -1.48
N ARG A 205 18.08 -7.84 -2.26
CA ARG A 205 18.96 -8.94 -1.80
C ARG A 205 20.39 -8.48 -1.56
N THR A 206 20.85 -7.51 -2.35
CA THR A 206 22.18 -6.89 -2.23
C THR A 206 22.20 -5.69 -1.30
N TRP A 207 21.03 -5.31 -0.77
CA TRP A 207 20.88 -4.12 0.05
C TRP A 207 21.60 -4.30 1.40
N PRO A 208 22.45 -3.35 1.81
CA PRO A 208 23.17 -3.47 3.07
C PRO A 208 22.20 -3.44 4.25
N SER A 209 22.24 -4.47 5.08
CA SER A 209 21.50 -4.50 6.35
C SER A 209 22.12 -3.55 7.38
N ASP A 210 23.45 -3.38 7.34
CA ASP A 210 24.14 -2.46 8.24
C ASP A 210 24.11 -1.02 7.71
N ARG A 211 23.79 -0.10 8.62
CA ARG A 211 23.68 1.33 8.33
C ARG A 211 25.03 1.93 7.92
N ALA A 212 26.13 1.48 8.53
CA ALA A 212 27.46 2.02 8.20
C ALA A 212 27.93 1.55 6.82
N GLU A 213 27.67 0.29 6.46
CA GLU A 213 27.92 -0.22 5.11
C GLU A 213 27.06 0.49 4.05
N PHE A 214 25.78 0.75 4.36
CA PHE A 214 24.90 1.53 3.50
C PHE A 214 25.44 2.94 3.25
N GLU A 215 25.83 3.65 4.32
CA GLU A 215 26.43 4.99 4.22
C GLU A 215 27.71 4.99 3.37
N LYS A 216 28.57 3.97 3.53
CA LYS A 216 29.79 3.82 2.72
C LYS A 216 29.47 3.63 1.23
N LYS A 217 28.50 2.77 0.90
CA LYS A 217 28.06 2.55 -0.49
C LYS A 217 27.41 3.80 -1.09
N LEU A 218 26.66 4.57 -0.32
CA LEU A 218 26.12 5.86 -0.78
C LEU A 218 27.23 6.86 -1.15
N VAL A 219 28.31 6.91 -0.36
CA VAL A 219 29.46 7.77 -0.65
C VAL A 219 30.22 7.27 -1.87
N GLN A 220 30.45 5.95 -1.98
CA GLN A 220 31.10 5.34 -3.14
C GLN A 220 30.32 5.55 -4.44
N ALA A 221 28.98 5.50 -4.38
CA ALA A 221 28.10 5.78 -5.50
C ALA A 221 27.95 7.28 -5.83
N GLY A 222 28.58 8.18 -5.06
CA GLY A 222 28.50 9.63 -5.26
C GLY A 222 27.14 10.26 -4.93
N LEU A 223 26.21 9.50 -4.34
CA LEU A 223 24.87 9.98 -3.96
C LEU A 223 24.90 10.84 -2.68
N THR A 224 25.98 10.75 -1.91
CA THR A 224 26.24 11.60 -0.76
C THR A 224 27.74 11.84 -0.60
N THR A 225 28.12 12.77 0.27
CA THR A 225 29.52 13.03 0.61
C THR A 225 29.83 12.52 2.01
N GLN A 226 31.07 12.09 2.24
CA GLN A 226 31.53 11.65 3.55
C GLN A 226 31.25 12.72 4.64
N ALA A 227 31.45 14.00 4.29
CA ALA A 227 31.14 15.13 5.16
C ALA A 227 29.66 15.20 5.59
N LYS A 228 28.71 14.94 4.68
CA LYS A 228 27.27 14.92 4.99
C LYS A 228 26.89 13.75 5.90
N VAL A 229 27.51 12.58 5.69
CA VAL A 229 27.33 11.40 6.55
C VAL A 229 27.84 11.68 7.97
N ASP A 230 29.05 12.22 8.08
CA ASP A 230 29.66 12.53 9.38
C ASP A 230 28.88 13.62 10.14
N ALA A 231 28.39 14.64 9.43
CA ALA A 231 27.52 15.68 10.01
C ALA A 231 26.22 15.08 10.57
N SER A 232 25.56 14.20 9.81
CA SER A 232 24.34 13.50 10.23
C SER A 232 24.58 12.63 11.47
N ARG A 233 25.70 11.90 11.49
CA ARG A 233 26.10 11.06 12.63
C ARG A 233 26.37 11.89 13.89
N ARG A 234 27.00 13.07 13.75
CA ARG A 234 27.23 14.02 14.86
C ARG A 234 25.91 14.59 15.40
N GLN A 235 24.98 14.96 14.53
CA GLN A 235 23.64 15.45 14.94
C GLN A 235 22.84 14.36 15.66
N MET A 236 22.84 13.12 15.17
CA MET A 236 22.16 11.99 15.80
C MET A 236 22.72 11.73 17.22
N LYS A 237 24.05 11.74 17.39
CA LYS A 237 24.69 11.62 18.71
C LYS A 237 24.33 12.76 19.66
N ARG A 238 24.14 13.98 19.16
CA ARG A 238 23.68 15.13 19.96
C ARG A 238 22.23 14.92 20.43
N ARG A 239 21.32 14.55 19.54
CA ARG A 239 19.92 14.25 19.88
C ARG A 239 19.80 13.15 20.95
N LEU A 240 20.54 12.05 20.78
CA LEU A 240 20.58 10.96 21.78
C LEU A 240 21.10 11.42 23.15
N LYS A 241 22.06 12.35 23.19
CA LYS A 241 22.55 12.93 24.46
C LYS A 241 21.54 13.88 25.09
N GLU A 242 20.79 14.62 24.29
CA GLU A 242 19.73 15.52 24.76
C GLU A 242 18.52 14.75 25.30
N ASP A 243 18.11 13.66 24.63
CA ASP A 243 17.05 12.78 25.13
C ASP A 243 17.46 12.07 26.42
N LYS A 244 18.72 11.65 26.55
CA LYS A 244 19.27 11.12 27.82
C LYS A 244 19.39 12.16 28.94
N LYS A 245 19.34 13.46 28.61
CA LYS A 245 19.36 14.55 29.60
C LYS A 245 17.98 14.93 30.12
N LYS A 246 16.89 14.34 29.62
CA LYS A 246 15.55 14.60 30.16
C LYS A 246 15.45 14.08 31.60
N ASN A 247 15.14 15.01 32.50
CA ASN A 247 14.83 14.87 33.92
C ASN A 247 15.83 14.10 34.78
N ARG A 248 17.03 14.65 34.99
CA ARG A 248 17.62 14.55 36.34
C ARG A 248 16.91 15.57 37.22
N PRO A 249 16.08 15.18 38.20
CA PRO A 249 15.57 16.13 39.19
C PRO A 249 16.78 16.82 39.81
N ARG A 250 16.81 18.16 39.79
CA ARG A 250 17.82 18.93 40.50
C ARG A 250 17.77 18.48 41.96
N LYS A 251 18.77 17.74 42.44
CA LYS A 251 18.94 17.50 43.87
C LYS A 251 19.09 18.87 44.51
N GLN A 252 18.04 19.32 45.20
CA GLN A 252 18.07 20.50 46.05
C GLN A 252 19.20 20.26 47.04
N ARG A 253 20.24 21.09 47.00
CA ARG A 253 21.33 21.00 47.96
C ARG A 253 20.76 21.44 49.30
N ASP A 254 20.84 20.57 50.30
CA ASP A 254 20.49 20.93 51.67
C ASP A 254 21.33 22.15 52.08
N ILE A 255 20.64 23.27 52.27
CA ILE A 255 21.25 24.49 52.78
C ILE A 255 21.59 24.20 54.24
N LYS A 256 22.86 23.96 54.56
CA LYS A 256 23.31 23.90 55.96
C LYS A 256 23.07 25.25 56.60
N ILE A 257 22.06 25.33 57.47
CA ILE A 257 21.79 26.49 58.30
C ILE A 257 22.96 26.60 59.29
N THR A 258 23.83 27.60 59.09
CA THR A 258 25.00 27.87 59.95
C THR A 258 24.63 28.51 61.29
N ASN A 259 23.34 28.78 61.53
CA ASN A 259 22.84 29.47 62.71
C ASN A 259 22.27 28.46 63.73
N HIS A 260 23.16 27.94 64.59
CA HIS A 260 22.82 26.95 65.63
C HIS A 260 21.80 27.44 66.67
N HIS A 261 21.65 28.76 66.82
CA HIS A 261 20.75 29.40 67.79
C HIS A 261 19.28 29.45 67.35
N LEU A 262 18.96 29.09 66.10
CA LEU A 262 17.58 29.03 65.60
C LEU A 262 16.98 27.62 65.70
N ILE A 263 17.77 26.62 66.11
CA ILE A 263 17.36 25.23 66.26
C ILE A 263 16.35 25.13 67.43
N GLY A 264 15.16 24.59 67.16
CA GLY A 264 14.08 24.45 68.15
C GLY A 264 13.12 25.65 68.25
N THR A 265 13.29 26.67 67.41
CA THR A 265 12.35 27.80 67.30
C THR A 265 11.45 27.65 66.08
N LYS A 266 10.22 28.21 66.15
CA LYS A 266 9.28 28.24 65.01
C LYS A 266 9.92 28.82 63.73
N LEU A 267 10.83 29.79 63.88
CA LEU A 267 11.54 30.44 62.77
C LEU A 267 12.58 29.52 62.12
N GLY A 268 13.29 28.71 62.93
CA GLY A 268 14.23 27.70 62.42
C GLY A 268 13.53 26.54 61.70
N GLU A 269 12.34 26.13 62.15
CA GLU A 269 11.54 25.10 61.49
C GLU A 269 11.03 25.54 60.11
N ILE A 270 10.62 26.81 59.96
CA ILE A 270 10.19 27.39 58.68
C ILE A 270 11.35 27.48 57.69
N LEU A 271 12.55 27.85 58.17
CA LEU A 271 13.77 27.91 57.34
C LEU A 271 14.26 26.52 56.91
N ALA A 272 14.19 25.51 57.79
CA ALA A 272 14.61 24.14 57.48
C ALA A 272 13.65 23.42 56.52
N LYS A 273 12.35 23.75 56.55
CA LYS A 273 11.34 23.14 55.67
C LYS A 273 11.29 23.69 54.25
N GLY A 274 12.09 24.71 53.90
CA GLY A 274 12.31 25.14 52.52
C GLY A 274 11.03 25.21 51.67
N SER A 275 10.01 25.96 52.12
CA SER A 275 8.72 26.02 51.44
C SER A 275 8.80 26.78 50.12
N GLN A 276 8.11 26.26 49.10
CA GLN A 276 8.15 26.67 47.69
C GLN A 276 7.38 27.96 47.35
N GLU A 277 6.98 28.78 48.32
CA GLU A 277 6.13 29.96 48.08
C GLU A 277 6.85 31.26 48.50
N GLN A 278 7.83 31.65 47.66
CA GLN A 278 8.60 32.89 47.60
C GLN A 278 9.31 33.47 48.87
N PHE A 279 10.46 34.09 48.59
CA PHE A 279 11.73 33.98 49.32
C PHE A 279 12.31 35.36 49.74
N THR A 280 13.27 35.46 50.69
CA THR A 280 14.19 36.63 50.77
C THR A 280 15.58 36.28 51.26
N LEU A 281 16.54 36.91 50.59
CA LEU A 281 17.93 37.10 51.01
C LEU A 281 18.04 38.61 51.25
N GLY A 282 18.39 39.03 52.46
CA GLY A 282 18.59 40.46 52.72
C GLY A 282 17.34 41.31 52.49
N ALA A 283 17.58 42.61 52.38
CA ALA A 283 16.58 43.60 52.73
C ALA A 283 15.63 43.88 51.58
N VAL A 284 14.54 43.11 51.54
CA VAL A 284 13.13 43.55 51.41
C VAL A 284 12.35 42.41 50.76
N LYS A 285 11.37 41.85 51.50
CA LYS A 285 10.38 40.90 50.97
C LYS A 285 9.02 41.56 50.95
N PHE A 286 8.32 41.39 49.83
CA PHE A 286 6.96 41.83 49.61
C PHE A 286 6.00 40.66 49.84
N GLU A 287 4.91 40.91 50.57
CA GLU A 287 3.73 40.05 50.57
C GLU A 287 2.54 40.83 50.01
N LYS A 288 1.73 40.15 49.19
CA LYS A 288 0.53 40.73 48.57
C LYS A 288 -0.65 40.49 49.52
N LYS A 289 -1.41 41.56 49.79
CA LYS A 289 -2.70 41.52 50.53
C LYS A 289 -3.68 40.51 49.96
#